data_AF-A0A924EZ54-F1
#
_entry.id   AF-A0A924EZ54-F1
#
_cell.length_a   1.000
_cell.length_b   1.000
_cell.length_c   1.000
_cell.angle_alpha   90.00
_cell.angle_beta   90.00
_cell.angle_gamma   90.00
#
_symmetry.space_group_name_H-M   'P 1'
#
loop_
_entity.id
_entity.type
_entity.pdbx_description
1 polymer ?
#
loop_
_entity_poly.entity_id
_entity_poly.type
_entity_poly.pdbx_seq_one_letter_code
_entity_poly.pdbx_strand_id
1 'polypeptide(L)'
;VLWQDTFEQDARDVFRMQELLAQAIAGQLQLRLGNTSLSAGTSNPQAYEQYLRGMQVYRNRGPVFADADRYFGAAIRADSSFARAWAGKAIALMASPFYLTRHMREVLPTARVAAARALALDPLNPDAHLAQAAIRFELYEWSAAEKDVRRAIALDSLNAIAHWRLGFAFSNQGRITEALVAFTRARELDPLAPIILAWEGVTLASVGRTDEGVRKVVRAHELAPSVVPIQTIMLAAFSFAGRDREGADRAAALAGQLSDPMYLGLMSLALAKGGRMREAVQIAQRLERIDDDIRGIWYSRLSSRLVLGDTSGALSALEAAAAGDGDLVPSIILANPWYDAIRTTPRFRAAMRRYHLENSPLVQPRTGRGR
;
A
#
# COMPACT_ATOMS: atom_id res chain seq x y z
N VAL A 1 0.06 50.15 -59.19
CA VAL A 1 -0.15 48.70 -58.99
C VAL A 1 1.21 48.03 -59.12
N LEU A 2 1.97 47.96 -58.03
CA LEU A 2 3.29 47.30 -57.98
C LEU A 2 3.73 47.12 -56.51
N TRP A 3 2.78 46.87 -55.62
CA TRP A 3 3.00 46.71 -54.17
C TRP A 3 2.14 45.59 -53.55
N GLN A 4 1.24 44.95 -54.31
CA GLN A 4 0.39 43.86 -53.81
C GLN A 4 0.88 42.47 -54.24
N ASP A 5 1.58 42.34 -55.36
CA ASP A 5 1.98 41.03 -55.90
C ASP A 5 3.26 40.45 -55.26
N THR A 6 4.14 41.28 -54.69
CA THR A 6 5.41 40.81 -54.10
C THR A 6 5.26 40.26 -52.68
N PHE A 7 4.21 40.64 -51.95
CA PHE A 7 3.99 40.20 -50.55
C PHE A 7 3.18 38.90 -50.44
N GLU A 8 2.40 38.52 -51.47
CA GLU A 8 1.65 37.25 -51.45
C GLU A 8 2.50 36.02 -51.78
N GLN A 9 3.60 36.17 -52.53
CA GLN A 9 4.52 35.06 -52.82
C GLN A 9 5.34 34.65 -51.59
N ASP A 10 5.89 35.60 -50.83
CA ASP A 10 6.68 35.31 -49.62
C ASP A 10 5.84 34.73 -48.47
N ALA A 11 4.58 35.17 -48.31
CA ALA A 11 3.71 34.65 -47.25
C ALA A 11 3.34 33.18 -47.46
N ARG A 12 3.06 32.75 -48.70
CA ARG A 12 2.77 31.35 -49.02
C ARG A 12 3.99 30.45 -48.80
N ASP A 13 5.19 30.95 -49.07
CA ASP A 13 6.42 30.22 -48.79
C ASP A 13 6.73 30.12 -47.30
N VAL A 14 6.40 31.13 -46.49
CA VAL A 14 6.52 31.05 -45.02
C VAL A 14 5.54 30.01 -44.44
N PHE A 15 4.28 29.97 -44.87
CA PHE A 15 3.33 28.96 -44.40
C PHE A 15 3.67 27.56 -44.87
N ARG A 16 4.15 27.40 -46.11
CA ARG A 16 4.65 26.11 -46.63
C ARG A 16 5.89 25.65 -45.88
N MET A 17 6.80 26.56 -45.56
CA MET A 17 7.97 26.28 -44.74
C MET A 17 7.59 25.91 -43.31
N GLN A 18 6.59 26.57 -42.71
CA GLN A 18 6.05 26.19 -41.40
C GLN A 18 5.41 24.79 -41.42
N GLU A 19 4.67 24.46 -42.48
CA GLU A 19 4.04 23.14 -42.65
C GLU A 19 5.08 22.03 -42.86
N LEU A 20 6.11 22.28 -43.67
CA LEU A 20 7.24 21.37 -43.84
C LEU A 20 8.07 21.24 -42.55
N LEU A 21 8.28 22.32 -41.81
CA LEU A 21 8.92 22.26 -40.49
C LEU A 21 8.08 21.44 -39.50
N ALA A 22 6.77 21.67 -39.47
CA ALA A 22 5.85 20.94 -38.60
C ALA A 22 5.82 19.45 -38.95
N GLN A 23 5.79 19.09 -40.23
CA GLN A 23 5.87 17.71 -40.70
C GLN A 23 7.24 17.08 -40.42
N ALA A 24 8.34 17.81 -40.57
CA ALA A 24 9.69 17.33 -40.26
C ALA A 24 9.89 17.14 -38.74
N ILE A 25 9.38 18.06 -37.93
CA ILE A 25 9.36 17.96 -36.46
C ILE A 25 8.47 16.79 -36.02
N ALA A 26 7.28 16.64 -36.61
CA ALA A 26 6.38 15.52 -36.34
C ALA A 26 7.00 14.16 -36.75
N GLY A 27 7.70 14.11 -37.89
CA GLY A 27 8.42 12.93 -38.37
C GLY A 27 9.62 12.57 -37.48
N GLN A 28 10.40 13.55 -37.03
CA GLN A 28 11.49 13.37 -36.07
C GLN A 28 10.98 12.95 -34.69
N LEU A 29 9.86 13.54 -34.24
CA LEU A 29 9.17 13.13 -33.02
C LEU A 29 8.65 11.70 -33.16
N GLN A 30 8.05 11.31 -34.28
CA GLN A 30 7.59 9.92 -34.53
C GLN A 30 8.74 8.92 -34.61
N LEU A 31 9.88 9.27 -35.22
CA LEU A 31 11.06 8.40 -35.27
C LEU A 31 11.69 8.23 -33.89
N ARG A 32 11.81 9.32 -33.11
CA ARG A 32 12.27 9.27 -31.72
C ARG A 32 11.26 8.53 -30.84
N LEU A 33 9.96 8.80 -30.99
CA LEU A 33 8.89 8.10 -30.29
C LEU A 33 8.84 6.63 -30.71
N GLY A 34 9.15 6.25 -31.94
CA GLY A 34 9.19 4.85 -32.38
C GLY A 34 10.30 4.05 -31.68
N ASN A 35 11.49 4.64 -31.57
CA ASN A 35 12.58 4.06 -30.77
C ASN A 35 12.30 4.14 -29.25
N THR A 36 11.60 5.19 -28.80
CA THR A 36 11.16 5.33 -27.41
C THR A 36 10.03 4.36 -27.09
N SER A 37 9.18 4.00 -28.06
CA SER A 37 8.01 3.13 -27.95
C SER A 37 8.41 1.68 -27.69
N LEU A 38 9.45 1.18 -28.38
CA LEU A 38 10.04 -0.12 -28.06
C LEU A 38 10.65 -0.12 -26.64
N SER A 39 11.34 0.96 -26.24
CA SER A 39 11.84 1.09 -24.86
C SER A 39 10.72 1.28 -23.82
N ALA A 40 9.58 1.83 -24.25
CA ALA A 40 8.40 2.03 -23.43
C ALA A 40 7.57 0.75 -23.27
N GLY A 41 7.86 -0.30 -24.06
CA GLY A 41 7.21 -1.60 -24.01
C GLY A 41 6.00 -1.77 -24.94
N THR A 42 5.71 -0.81 -25.83
CA THR A 42 4.65 -0.91 -26.84
C THR A 42 4.89 0.05 -28.02
N SER A 43 4.66 -0.43 -29.25
CA SER A 43 4.63 0.41 -30.45
C SER A 43 3.28 1.05 -30.73
N ASN A 44 2.25 0.76 -29.93
CA ASN A 44 0.91 1.33 -30.08
C ASN A 44 0.79 2.62 -29.23
N PRO A 45 0.71 3.83 -29.84
CA PRO A 45 0.63 5.08 -29.10
C PRO A 45 -0.62 5.17 -28.22
N GLN A 46 -1.74 4.60 -28.67
CA GLN A 46 -2.98 4.57 -27.89
C GLN A 46 -2.81 3.70 -26.64
N ALA A 47 -2.16 2.55 -26.76
CA ALA A 47 -1.88 1.68 -25.61
C ALA A 47 -1.00 2.40 -24.59
N TYR A 48 0.05 3.09 -25.06
CA TYR A 48 0.95 3.86 -24.20
C TYR A 48 0.24 5.03 -23.50
N GLU A 49 -0.59 5.78 -24.21
CA GLU A 49 -1.37 6.88 -23.63
C GLU A 49 -2.31 6.38 -22.52
N GLN A 50 -3.06 5.29 -22.77
CA GLN A 50 -3.96 4.71 -21.77
C GLN A 50 -3.18 4.20 -20.55
N TYR A 51 -1.99 3.60 -20.75
CA TYR A 51 -1.11 3.22 -19.65
C TYR A 51 -0.67 4.42 -18.82
N LEU A 52 -0.26 5.53 -19.45
CA LEU A 52 0.13 6.75 -18.74
C LEU A 52 -1.03 7.33 -17.92
N ARG A 53 -2.25 7.36 -18.48
CA ARG A 53 -3.47 7.76 -17.74
C ARG A 53 -3.72 6.84 -16.54
N GLY A 54 -3.56 5.54 -16.72
CA GLY A 54 -3.65 4.55 -15.64
C GLY A 54 -2.61 4.80 -14.53
N MET A 55 -1.36 5.06 -14.89
CA MET A 55 -0.29 5.39 -13.95
C MET A 55 -0.53 6.70 -13.22
N GLN A 56 -1.09 7.71 -13.90
CA GLN A 56 -1.43 8.99 -13.30
C GLN A 56 -2.51 8.84 -12.23
N VAL A 57 -3.66 8.21 -12.55
CA VAL A 57 -4.72 8.02 -11.56
C VAL A 57 -4.31 7.06 -10.45
N TYR A 58 -3.48 6.07 -10.76
CA TYR A 58 -2.83 5.26 -9.74
C TYR A 58 -2.05 6.19 -8.80
N ARG A 59 -1.05 6.94 -9.27
CA ARG A 59 -0.20 7.80 -8.42
C ARG A 59 -0.98 8.84 -7.62
N ASN A 60 -1.98 9.47 -8.22
CA ASN A 60 -2.77 10.52 -7.56
C ASN A 60 -3.63 9.97 -6.41
N ARG A 61 -4.02 8.68 -6.45
CA ARG A 61 -4.96 8.05 -5.50
C ARG A 61 -6.29 8.84 -5.42
N GLY A 62 -7.12 8.57 -4.40
CA GLY A 62 -8.39 9.28 -4.18
C GLY A 62 -9.53 8.82 -5.11
N PRO A 63 -10.59 9.64 -5.32
CA PRO A 63 -11.77 9.23 -6.08
C PRO A 63 -11.47 8.80 -7.53
N VAL A 64 -10.45 9.40 -8.16
CA VAL A 64 -10.00 9.06 -9.51
C VAL A 64 -9.35 7.67 -9.60
N PHE A 65 -8.96 7.07 -8.47
CA PHE A 65 -8.34 5.75 -8.42
C PHE A 65 -9.26 4.67 -9.02
N ALA A 66 -10.57 4.85 -8.98
CA ALA A 66 -11.55 3.94 -9.58
C ALA A 66 -11.33 3.72 -11.08
N ASP A 67 -10.74 4.68 -11.79
CA ASP A 67 -10.47 4.60 -13.22
C ASP A 67 -9.20 3.81 -13.58
N ALA A 68 -8.35 3.48 -12.61
CA ALA A 68 -7.07 2.83 -12.89
C ALA A 68 -7.26 1.51 -13.67
N ASP A 69 -8.20 0.68 -13.22
CA ASP A 69 -8.48 -0.61 -13.85
C ASP A 69 -9.00 -0.47 -15.30
N ARG A 70 -9.81 0.57 -15.53
CA ARG A 70 -10.37 0.91 -16.83
C ARG A 70 -9.27 1.36 -17.80
N TYR A 71 -8.37 2.23 -17.37
CA TYR A 71 -7.26 2.72 -18.20
C TYR A 71 -6.26 1.62 -18.54
N PHE A 72 -5.83 0.82 -17.55
CA PHE A 72 -4.95 -0.32 -17.86
C PHE A 72 -5.65 -1.35 -18.74
N GLY A 73 -6.95 -1.60 -18.53
CA GLY A 73 -7.75 -2.45 -19.41
C GLY A 73 -7.85 -1.92 -20.85
N ALA A 74 -7.95 -0.60 -21.04
CA ALA A 74 -7.94 0.02 -22.36
C ALA A 74 -6.57 -0.12 -23.05
N ALA A 75 -5.48 0.06 -22.29
CA ALA A 75 -4.12 -0.16 -22.79
C ALA A 75 -3.92 -1.60 -23.28
N ILE A 76 -4.37 -2.58 -22.50
CA ILE A 76 -4.30 -4.01 -22.83
C ILE A 76 -5.15 -4.37 -24.06
N ARG A 77 -6.33 -3.75 -24.23
CA ARG A 77 -7.16 -3.98 -25.43
C ARG A 77 -6.51 -3.40 -26.69
N ALA A 78 -5.83 -2.27 -26.57
CA ALA A 78 -5.10 -1.66 -27.69
C ALA A 78 -3.82 -2.44 -28.03
N ASP A 79 -3.13 -2.99 -27.04
CA ASP A 79 -1.97 -3.86 -27.21
C ASP A 79 -1.91 -4.93 -26.10
N SER A 80 -2.30 -6.16 -26.44
CA SER A 80 -2.34 -7.26 -25.47
C SER A 80 -0.96 -7.82 -25.11
N SER A 81 0.09 -7.42 -25.84
CA SER A 81 1.49 -7.76 -25.56
C SER A 81 2.19 -6.75 -24.64
N PHE A 82 1.51 -5.65 -24.29
CA PHE A 82 2.10 -4.58 -23.48
C PHE A 82 2.23 -4.98 -22.00
N ALA A 83 3.36 -5.60 -21.64
CA ALA A 83 3.61 -6.17 -20.31
C ALA A 83 3.42 -5.17 -19.15
N ARG A 84 3.85 -3.92 -19.32
CA ARG A 84 3.71 -2.86 -18.29
C ARG A 84 2.26 -2.52 -17.99
N ALA A 85 1.35 -2.60 -18.97
CA ALA A 85 -0.07 -2.38 -18.74
C ALA A 85 -0.70 -3.51 -17.91
N TRP A 86 -0.28 -4.75 -18.15
CA TRP A 86 -0.67 -5.91 -17.33
C TRP A 86 -0.16 -5.78 -15.89
N ALA A 87 1.12 -5.39 -15.70
CA ALA A 87 1.69 -5.14 -14.37
C ALA A 87 0.95 -4.00 -13.64
N GLY A 88 0.71 -2.89 -14.33
CA GLY A 88 -0.06 -1.76 -13.81
C GLY A 88 -1.47 -2.15 -13.37
N LYS A 89 -2.18 -2.95 -14.18
CA LYS A 89 -3.50 -3.51 -13.83
C LYS A 89 -3.43 -4.33 -12.54
N ALA A 90 -2.46 -5.24 -12.43
CA ALA A 90 -2.31 -6.08 -11.25
C ALA A 90 -2.03 -5.25 -9.98
N ILE A 91 -1.12 -4.28 -10.04
CA ILE A 91 -0.83 -3.40 -8.90
C ILE A 91 -2.05 -2.55 -8.51
N ALA A 92 -2.77 -2.00 -9.49
CA ALA A 92 -3.97 -1.21 -9.24
C ALA A 92 -5.09 -2.03 -8.60
N LEU A 93 -5.30 -3.27 -9.07
CA LEU A 93 -6.27 -4.20 -8.47
C LEU A 93 -5.93 -4.49 -7.01
N MET A 94 -4.66 -4.81 -6.71
CA MET A 94 -4.22 -5.08 -5.32
C MET A 94 -4.31 -3.86 -4.40
N ALA A 95 -4.17 -2.64 -4.95
CA ALA A 95 -4.35 -1.42 -4.18
C ALA A 95 -5.84 -1.03 -4.01
N SER A 96 -6.74 -1.49 -4.89
CA SER A 96 -8.13 -1.01 -4.93
C SER A 96 -8.95 -1.20 -3.65
N PRO A 97 -8.84 -2.31 -2.90
CA PRO A 97 -9.60 -2.46 -1.65
C PRO A 97 -9.24 -1.43 -0.57
N PHE A 98 -8.11 -0.73 -0.70
CA PHE A 98 -7.67 0.30 0.26
C PHE A 98 -8.19 1.71 -0.08
N TYR A 99 -8.74 1.90 -1.29
CA TYR A 99 -9.23 3.20 -1.76
C TYR A 99 -10.68 3.15 -2.25
N LEU A 100 -11.24 1.96 -2.49
CA LEU A 100 -12.59 1.71 -3.01
C LEU A 100 -13.30 0.67 -2.15
N THR A 101 -14.63 0.65 -2.20
CA THR A 101 -15.48 -0.38 -1.56
C THR A 101 -15.42 -1.69 -2.37
N ARG A 102 -14.29 -2.42 -2.27
CA ARG A 102 -14.06 -3.72 -2.93
C ARG A 102 -13.40 -4.71 -1.97
N HIS A 103 -13.65 -6.00 -2.14
CA HIS A 103 -13.01 -7.04 -1.34
C HIS A 103 -11.76 -7.62 -2.02
N MET A 104 -10.78 -8.04 -1.21
CA MET A 104 -9.58 -8.71 -1.71
C MET A 104 -9.92 -9.98 -2.51
N ARG A 105 -10.86 -10.81 -2.02
CA ARG A 105 -11.37 -11.99 -2.77
C ARG A 105 -11.87 -11.69 -4.18
N GLU A 106 -12.43 -10.51 -4.42
CA GLU A 106 -12.96 -10.14 -5.74
C GLU A 106 -11.85 -9.76 -6.71
N VAL A 107 -10.79 -9.12 -6.21
CA VAL A 107 -9.73 -8.55 -7.04
C VAL A 107 -8.55 -9.50 -7.21
N LEU A 108 -8.28 -10.36 -6.21
CA LEU A 108 -7.12 -11.22 -6.14
C LEU A 108 -7.02 -12.19 -7.33
N PRO A 109 -8.08 -12.90 -7.77
CA PRO A 109 -8.00 -13.78 -8.94
C PRO A 109 -7.59 -13.03 -10.21
N THR A 110 -8.19 -11.86 -10.45
CA THR A 110 -7.90 -11.04 -11.63
C THR A 110 -6.49 -10.44 -11.56
N ALA A 111 -6.05 -10.01 -10.38
CA ALA A 111 -4.69 -9.50 -10.17
C ALA A 111 -3.63 -10.60 -10.44
N ARG A 112 -3.88 -11.84 -10.00
CA ARG A 112 -3.00 -12.99 -10.28
C ARG A 112 -2.84 -13.26 -11.77
N VAL A 113 -3.96 -13.26 -12.52
CA VAL A 113 -3.91 -13.44 -13.97
C VAL A 113 -3.12 -12.32 -14.63
N ALA A 114 -3.36 -11.06 -14.23
CA ALA A 114 -2.66 -9.92 -14.80
C ALA A 114 -1.15 -9.93 -14.49
N ALA A 115 -0.75 -10.22 -13.25
CA ALA A 115 0.66 -10.33 -12.87
C ALA A 115 1.37 -11.48 -13.62
N ALA A 116 0.74 -12.66 -13.71
CA ALA A 116 1.28 -13.79 -14.45
C ALA A 116 1.44 -13.47 -15.94
N ARG A 117 0.46 -12.78 -16.55
CA ARG A 117 0.55 -12.36 -17.94
C ARG A 117 1.67 -11.35 -18.17
N ALA A 118 1.85 -10.38 -17.26
CA ALA A 118 2.94 -9.43 -17.32
C ALA A 118 4.31 -10.12 -17.31
N LEU A 119 4.52 -11.07 -16.40
CA LEU A 119 5.78 -11.84 -16.30
C LEU A 119 6.02 -12.76 -17.49
N ALA A 120 4.95 -13.33 -18.08
CA ALA A 120 5.07 -14.16 -19.28
C ALA A 120 5.46 -13.34 -20.52
N LEU A 121 5.00 -12.09 -20.60
CA LEU A 121 5.35 -11.17 -21.70
C LEU A 121 6.74 -10.54 -21.50
N ASP A 122 7.08 -10.20 -20.26
CA ASP A 122 8.36 -9.59 -19.90
C ASP A 122 8.81 -10.05 -18.49
N PRO A 123 9.66 -11.11 -18.42
CA PRO A 123 10.21 -11.60 -17.15
C PRO A 123 11.16 -10.59 -16.45
N LEU A 124 11.58 -9.54 -17.15
CA LEU A 124 12.48 -8.49 -16.64
C LEU A 124 11.72 -7.23 -16.22
N ASN A 125 10.39 -7.28 -16.17
CA ASN A 125 9.57 -6.16 -15.74
C ASN A 125 9.57 -6.01 -14.20
N PRO A 126 10.16 -4.95 -13.62
CA PRO A 126 10.21 -4.79 -12.17
C PRO A 126 8.81 -4.64 -11.53
N ASP A 127 7.89 -3.94 -12.19
CA ASP A 127 6.52 -3.75 -11.69
C ASP A 127 5.73 -5.06 -11.68
N ALA A 128 6.01 -5.99 -12.61
CA ALA A 128 5.38 -7.30 -12.62
C ALA A 128 5.81 -8.16 -11.40
N HIS A 129 7.11 -8.12 -11.07
CA HIS A 129 7.63 -8.75 -9.85
C HIS A 129 7.05 -8.10 -8.58
N LEU A 130 6.90 -6.76 -8.56
CA LEU A 130 6.21 -6.09 -7.47
C LEU A 130 4.73 -6.51 -7.38
N ALA A 131 4.02 -6.59 -8.50
CA ALA A 131 2.64 -7.05 -8.50
C ALA A 131 2.50 -8.45 -7.90
N GLN A 132 3.40 -9.36 -8.28
CA GLN A 132 3.46 -10.70 -7.73
C GLN A 132 3.75 -10.69 -6.22
N ALA A 133 4.71 -9.88 -5.78
CA ALA A 133 5.00 -9.73 -4.35
C ALA A 133 3.78 -9.22 -3.55
N ALA A 134 3.00 -8.27 -4.08
CA ALA A 134 1.77 -7.79 -3.42
C ALA A 134 0.76 -8.92 -3.20
N ILE A 135 0.53 -9.74 -4.24
CA ILE A 135 -0.34 -10.91 -4.16
C ILE A 135 0.17 -11.88 -3.08
N ARG A 136 1.47 -12.15 -3.06
CA ARG A 136 2.08 -13.06 -2.08
C ARG A 136 2.03 -12.52 -0.65
N PHE A 137 2.12 -11.20 -0.46
CA PHE A 137 1.90 -10.60 0.86
C PHE A 137 0.47 -10.82 1.36
N GLU A 138 -0.53 -10.66 0.50
CA GLU A 138 -1.93 -10.92 0.89
C GLU A 138 -2.20 -12.42 1.15
N LEU A 139 -1.39 -13.30 0.59
CA LEU A 139 -1.42 -14.74 0.85
C LEU A 139 -0.49 -15.17 1.99
N TYR A 140 0.16 -14.23 2.68
CA TYR A 140 1.11 -14.48 3.77
C TYR A 140 2.32 -15.34 3.36
N GLU A 141 2.65 -15.37 2.06
CA GLU A 141 3.79 -16.10 1.49
C GLU A 141 5.07 -15.25 1.60
N TRP A 142 5.46 -14.88 2.83
CA TRP A 142 6.47 -13.85 3.11
C TRP A 142 7.82 -14.05 2.40
N SER A 143 8.37 -15.26 2.43
CA SER A 143 9.67 -15.57 1.82
C SER A 143 9.61 -15.52 0.29
N ALA A 144 8.49 -15.93 -0.30
CA ALA A 144 8.30 -15.86 -1.75
C ALA A 144 8.08 -14.41 -2.19
N ALA A 145 7.31 -13.63 -1.42
CA ALA A 145 7.16 -12.19 -1.64
C ALA A 145 8.51 -11.46 -1.56
N GLU A 146 9.36 -11.77 -0.58
CA GLU A 146 10.71 -11.23 -0.49
C GLU A 146 11.54 -11.51 -1.75
N LYS A 147 11.49 -12.75 -2.27
CA LYS A 147 12.22 -13.13 -3.48
C LYS A 147 11.79 -12.29 -4.68
N ASP A 148 10.49 -12.10 -4.86
CA ASP A 148 9.92 -11.30 -5.95
C ASP A 148 10.33 -9.81 -5.79
N VAL A 149 10.30 -9.26 -4.57
CA VAL A 149 10.77 -7.89 -4.30
C VAL A 149 12.27 -7.73 -4.58
N ARG A 150 13.12 -8.67 -4.14
CA ARG A 150 14.56 -8.64 -4.44
C ARG A 150 14.80 -8.68 -5.95
N ARG A 151 14.01 -9.45 -6.70
CA ARG A 151 14.09 -9.46 -8.16
C ARG A 151 13.70 -8.10 -8.76
N ALA A 152 12.63 -7.47 -8.27
CA ALA A 152 12.27 -6.12 -8.68
C ALA A 152 13.39 -5.10 -8.41
N ILE A 153 14.03 -5.14 -7.24
CA ILE A 153 15.16 -4.25 -6.89
C ILE A 153 16.38 -4.49 -7.79
N ALA A 154 16.65 -5.75 -8.15
CA ALA A 154 17.74 -6.08 -9.06
C ALA A 154 17.50 -5.54 -10.49
N LEU A 155 16.24 -5.40 -10.89
CA LEU A 155 15.83 -4.86 -12.19
C LEU A 155 15.72 -3.33 -12.18
N ASP A 156 15.29 -2.75 -11.06
CA ASP A 156 15.21 -1.30 -10.82
C ASP A 156 15.62 -0.98 -9.37
N SER A 157 16.90 -0.65 -9.19
CA SER A 157 17.48 -0.39 -7.87
C SER A 157 17.04 0.94 -7.25
N LEU A 158 16.45 1.84 -8.05
CA LEU A 158 16.01 3.18 -7.62
C LEU A 158 14.51 3.21 -7.27
N ASN A 159 13.83 2.06 -7.34
CA ASN A 159 12.42 1.97 -6.99
C ASN A 159 12.20 2.02 -5.47
N ALA A 160 11.81 3.18 -4.95
CA ALA A 160 11.51 3.39 -3.53
C ALA A 160 10.43 2.42 -3.00
N ILE A 161 9.40 2.11 -3.80
CA ILE A 161 8.32 1.20 -3.43
C ILE A 161 8.84 -0.23 -3.25
N ALA A 162 9.80 -0.65 -4.08
CA ALA A 162 10.42 -1.97 -3.97
C ALA A 162 11.19 -2.10 -2.65
N HIS A 163 12.03 -1.11 -2.30
CA HIS A 163 12.73 -1.10 -1.00
C HIS A 163 11.77 -1.02 0.18
N TRP A 164 10.69 -0.26 0.08
CA TRP A 164 9.64 -0.23 1.10
C TRP A 164 9.00 -1.61 1.29
N ARG A 165 8.63 -2.30 0.21
CA ARG A 165 8.06 -3.65 0.28
C ARG A 165 9.05 -4.68 0.82
N LEU A 166 10.34 -4.50 0.58
CA LEU A 166 11.38 -5.33 1.17
C LEU A 166 11.42 -5.14 2.69
N GLY A 167 11.38 -3.88 3.15
CA GLY A 167 11.28 -3.55 4.57
C GLY A 167 10.03 -4.15 5.20
N PHE A 168 8.89 -4.08 4.51
CA PHE A 168 7.63 -4.69 4.95
C PHE A 168 7.74 -6.23 5.05
N ALA A 169 8.37 -6.90 4.09
CA ALA A 169 8.62 -8.33 4.15
C ALA A 169 9.46 -8.71 5.37
N PHE A 170 10.57 -8.00 5.59
CA PHE A 170 11.45 -8.23 6.73
C PHE A 170 10.75 -7.96 8.07
N SER A 171 10.01 -6.85 8.17
CA SER A 171 9.27 -6.55 9.40
C SER A 171 8.26 -7.65 9.70
N ASN A 172 7.55 -8.18 8.71
CA ASN A 172 6.57 -9.23 8.94
C ASN A 172 7.21 -10.54 9.42
N GLN A 173 8.42 -10.84 8.94
CA GLN A 173 9.24 -11.98 9.37
C GLN A 173 9.98 -11.74 10.71
N GLY A 174 9.84 -10.57 11.35
CA GLY A 174 10.56 -10.23 12.58
C GLY A 174 12.04 -9.88 12.38
N ARG A 175 12.49 -9.72 11.13
CA ARG A 175 13.86 -9.34 10.76
C ARG A 175 14.04 -7.83 10.83
N ILE A 176 13.92 -7.27 12.04
CA ILE A 176 13.75 -5.83 12.23
C ILE A 176 14.95 -4.98 11.78
N THR A 177 16.17 -5.44 12.01
CA THR A 177 17.38 -4.72 11.57
C THR A 177 17.41 -4.57 10.06
N GLU A 178 17.11 -5.64 9.33
CA GLU A 178 17.05 -5.64 7.86
C GLU A 178 15.88 -4.78 7.36
N ALA A 179 14.73 -4.81 8.06
CA ALA A 179 13.59 -3.97 7.76
C ALA A 179 13.95 -2.48 7.81
N LEU A 180 14.64 -2.04 8.86
CA LEU A 180 15.06 -0.65 9.02
C LEU A 180 16.06 -0.19 7.95
N VAL A 181 16.97 -1.06 7.52
CA VAL A 181 17.89 -0.78 6.40
C VAL A 181 17.10 -0.57 5.11
N ALA A 182 16.17 -1.47 4.80
CA ALA A 182 15.34 -1.36 3.59
C ALA A 182 14.42 -0.13 3.62
N PHE A 183 13.78 0.18 4.76
CA PHE A 183 12.97 1.40 4.90
C PHE A 183 13.81 2.68 4.81
N THR A 184 15.01 2.69 5.38
CA THR A 184 15.95 3.81 5.24
C THR A 184 16.28 4.05 3.78
N ARG A 185 16.61 2.99 3.04
CA ARG A 185 16.89 3.08 1.60
C ARG A 185 15.68 3.60 0.82
N ALA A 186 14.49 3.10 1.15
CA ALA A 186 13.25 3.54 0.53
C ALA A 186 13.00 5.05 0.75
N ARG A 187 13.27 5.55 1.97
CA ARG A 187 13.14 6.97 2.33
C ARG A 187 14.19 7.85 1.65
N GLU A 188 15.42 7.36 1.46
CA GLU A 188 16.44 8.10 0.70
C GLU A 188 16.03 8.31 -0.77
N LEU A 189 15.34 7.32 -1.34
CA LEU A 189 14.85 7.38 -2.72
C LEU A 189 13.57 8.22 -2.85
N ASP A 190 12.68 8.16 -1.87
CA ASP A 190 11.47 9.00 -1.80
C ASP A 190 11.23 9.51 -0.36
N PRO A 191 11.75 10.72 -0.03
CA PRO A 191 11.64 11.27 1.32
C PRO A 191 10.24 11.80 1.66
N LEU A 192 9.36 11.94 0.67
CA LEU A 192 8.02 12.49 0.84
C LEU A 192 6.93 11.42 0.80
N ALA A 193 7.27 10.15 0.56
CA ALA A 193 6.33 9.04 0.64
C ALA A 193 5.85 8.78 2.08
N PRO A 194 4.60 9.11 2.43
CA PRO A 194 4.14 9.05 3.83
C PRO A 194 4.08 7.62 4.36
N ILE A 195 3.78 6.66 3.49
CA ILE A 195 3.73 5.24 3.85
C ILE A 195 5.11 4.71 4.28
N ILE A 196 6.19 5.18 3.65
CA ILE A 196 7.56 4.76 3.99
C ILE A 196 7.93 5.27 5.38
N LEU A 197 7.64 6.55 5.64
CA LEU A 197 7.84 7.17 6.95
C LEU A 197 7.02 6.48 8.05
N ALA A 198 5.77 6.14 7.77
CA ALA A 198 4.91 5.45 8.74
C ALA A 198 5.49 4.09 9.14
N TRP A 199 5.86 3.26 8.16
CA TRP A 199 6.42 1.93 8.42
C TRP A 199 7.80 1.96 9.08
N GLU A 200 8.68 2.87 8.68
CA GLU A 200 9.96 3.08 9.36
C GLU A 200 9.70 3.51 10.82
N GLY A 201 8.76 4.44 11.04
CA GLY A 201 8.44 5.00 12.34
C GLY A 201 7.89 3.97 13.33
N VAL A 202 6.91 3.17 12.94
CA VAL A 202 6.39 2.10 13.82
C VAL A 202 7.43 1.02 14.10
N THR A 203 8.29 0.71 13.12
CA THR A 203 9.35 -0.27 13.29
C THR A 203 10.38 0.23 14.31
N LEU A 204 10.79 1.49 14.23
CA LEU A 204 11.67 2.14 15.21
C LEU A 204 11.07 2.15 16.61
N ALA A 205 9.79 2.54 16.73
CA ALA A 205 9.10 2.54 18.02
C ALA A 205 9.05 1.14 18.66
N SER A 206 8.83 0.09 17.85
CA SER A 206 8.75 -1.30 18.34
C SER A 206 10.05 -1.83 18.98
N VAL A 207 11.19 -1.25 18.61
CA VAL A 207 12.52 -1.60 19.11
C VAL A 207 13.09 -0.59 20.10
N GLY A 208 12.25 0.30 20.64
CA GLY A 208 12.65 1.24 21.69
C GLY A 208 13.25 2.55 21.20
N ARG A 209 13.38 2.77 19.88
CA ARG A 209 13.72 4.09 19.30
C ARG A 209 12.48 4.97 19.21
N THR A 210 11.86 5.20 20.36
CA THR A 210 10.48 5.70 20.49
C THR A 210 10.30 7.12 19.96
N ASP A 211 11.14 8.07 20.36
CA ASP A 211 11.01 9.48 19.94
C ASP A 211 11.21 9.66 18.43
N GLU A 212 12.18 8.96 17.86
CA GLU A 212 12.43 8.98 16.43
C GLU A 212 11.27 8.35 15.66
N GLY A 213 10.77 7.21 16.15
CA GLY A 213 9.61 6.53 15.58
C GLY A 213 8.37 7.40 15.55
N VAL A 214 8.07 8.07 16.68
CA VAL A 214 6.92 8.96 16.81
C VAL A 214 7.06 10.18 15.89
N ARG A 215 8.24 10.81 15.80
CA ARG A 215 8.46 11.93 14.86
C ARG A 215 8.16 11.52 13.41
N LYS A 216 8.57 10.32 12.99
CA LYS A 216 8.32 9.84 11.63
C LYS A 216 6.85 9.56 11.34
N VAL A 217 6.11 8.91 12.25
CA VAL A 217 4.67 8.68 12.03
C VAL A 217 3.85 9.96 12.09
N VAL A 218 4.24 10.94 12.92
CA VAL A 218 3.60 12.27 12.95
C VAL A 218 3.83 12.98 11.61
N ARG A 219 5.06 12.94 11.08
CA ARG A 219 5.34 13.50 9.75
C ARG A 219 4.56 12.79 8.65
N ALA A 220 4.41 11.47 8.72
CA ALA A 220 3.58 10.71 7.78
C ALA A 220 2.11 11.17 7.83
N HIS A 221 1.57 11.39 9.02
CA HIS A 221 0.22 11.93 9.20
C HIS A 221 0.08 13.33 8.62
N GLU A 222 1.03 14.24 8.85
CA GLU A 222 1.00 15.60 8.27
C GLU A 222 0.94 15.60 6.74
N LEU A 223 1.66 14.67 6.10
CA LEU A 223 1.68 14.55 4.64
C LEU A 223 0.41 13.89 4.07
N ALA A 224 -0.29 13.08 4.87
CA ALA A 224 -1.44 12.29 4.42
C ALA A 224 -2.44 12.02 5.56
N PRO A 225 -3.15 13.06 6.05
CA PRO A 225 -3.97 12.97 7.27
C PRO A 225 -5.23 12.10 7.11
N SER A 226 -5.70 11.87 5.89
CA SER A 226 -6.89 11.06 5.58
C SER A 226 -6.60 9.61 5.19
N VAL A 227 -5.33 9.22 5.08
CA VAL A 227 -4.95 7.88 4.62
C VAL A 227 -5.00 6.90 5.80
N VAL A 228 -6.04 6.07 5.83
CA VAL A 228 -6.33 5.11 6.92
C VAL A 228 -5.12 4.27 7.35
N PRO A 229 -4.37 3.60 6.45
CA PRO A 229 -3.19 2.82 6.87
C PRO A 229 -2.17 3.63 7.68
N ILE A 230 -1.97 4.90 7.36
CA ILE A 230 -1.02 5.77 8.09
C ILE A 230 -1.52 6.05 9.50
N GLN A 231 -2.82 6.27 9.66
CA GLN A 231 -3.42 6.52 10.97
C GLN A 231 -3.36 5.28 11.87
N THR A 232 -3.68 4.12 11.31
CA THR A 232 -3.55 2.80 11.97
C THR A 232 -2.12 2.55 12.45
N ILE A 233 -1.11 2.81 11.60
CA ILE A 233 0.31 2.66 11.95
C ILE A 233 0.75 3.65 13.02
N MET A 234 0.28 4.90 12.95
CA MET A 234 0.58 5.95 13.92
C MET A 234 0.10 5.55 15.32
N LEU A 235 -1.14 5.07 15.46
CA LEU A 235 -1.67 4.63 16.76
C LEU A 235 -0.83 3.50 17.38
N ALA A 236 -0.41 2.53 16.56
CA ALA A 236 0.46 1.45 17.01
C ALA A 236 1.82 1.98 17.48
N ALA A 237 2.40 2.95 16.78
CA ALA A 237 3.69 3.56 17.13
C ALA A 237 3.62 4.35 18.46
N PHE A 238 2.55 5.13 18.69
CA PHE A 238 2.35 5.82 19.98
C PHE A 238 2.28 4.83 21.14
N SER A 239 1.58 3.71 20.95
CA SER A 239 1.49 2.66 21.97
C SER A 239 2.82 1.94 22.20
N PHE A 240 3.59 1.63 21.15
CA PHE A 240 4.96 1.11 21.32
C PHE A 240 5.87 2.08 22.08
N ALA A 241 5.65 3.38 21.90
CA ALA A 241 6.39 4.43 22.59
C ALA A 241 5.96 4.64 24.05
N GLY A 242 4.93 3.95 24.54
CA GLY A 242 4.35 4.20 25.87
C GLY A 242 3.64 5.54 25.99
N ARG A 243 3.34 6.19 24.85
CA ARG A 243 2.69 7.50 24.76
C ARG A 243 1.18 7.35 24.52
N ASP A 244 0.55 6.47 25.30
CA ASP A 244 -0.84 6.05 25.07
C ASP A 244 -1.83 7.22 25.18
N ARG A 245 -1.61 8.18 26.09
CA ARG A 245 -2.46 9.39 26.21
C ARG A 245 -2.42 10.25 24.95
N GLU A 246 -1.22 10.51 24.43
CA GLU A 246 -1.08 11.27 23.18
C GLU A 246 -1.66 10.53 21.99
N GLY A 247 -1.47 9.21 21.92
CA GLY A 247 -2.08 8.36 20.91
C GLY A 247 -3.61 8.45 20.95
N ALA A 248 -4.20 8.43 22.14
CA ALA A 248 -5.64 8.58 22.34
C ALA A 248 -6.16 9.98 21.95
N ASP A 249 -5.42 11.04 22.27
CA ASP A 249 -5.79 12.41 21.88
C ASP A 249 -5.77 12.58 20.36
N ARG A 250 -4.75 12.03 19.69
CA ARG A 250 -4.68 11.99 18.21
C ARG A 250 -5.81 11.19 17.61
N ALA A 251 -6.14 10.03 18.18
CA ALA A 251 -7.23 9.20 17.71
C ALA A 251 -8.58 9.93 17.81
N ALA A 252 -8.83 10.60 18.94
CA ALA A 252 -10.03 11.38 19.18
C ALA A 252 -10.16 12.60 18.27
N ALA A 253 -9.05 13.26 17.92
CA ALA A 253 -9.06 14.37 16.97
C ALA A 253 -9.55 13.96 15.56
N LEU A 254 -9.44 12.67 15.23
CA LEU A 254 -9.90 12.08 13.98
C LEU A 254 -11.25 11.35 14.12
N ALA A 255 -11.85 11.34 15.32
CA ALA A 255 -13.13 10.69 15.55
C ALA A 255 -14.21 11.36 14.69
N GLY A 256 -14.99 10.53 13.97
CA GLY A 256 -16.02 11.00 13.04
C GLY A 256 -15.50 11.44 11.66
N GLN A 257 -14.19 11.63 11.48
CA GLN A 257 -13.59 11.93 10.17
C GLN A 257 -13.28 10.64 9.39
N LEU A 258 -12.88 9.58 10.09
CA LEU A 258 -12.57 8.28 9.52
C LEU A 258 -13.58 7.24 10.03
N SER A 259 -14.19 6.52 9.09
CA SER A 259 -15.21 5.50 9.37
C SER A 259 -14.76 4.07 9.03
N ASP A 260 -13.53 3.91 8.54
CA ASP A 260 -12.96 2.60 8.21
C ASP A 260 -12.95 1.68 9.45
N PRO A 261 -13.52 0.47 9.40
CA PRO A 261 -13.62 -0.40 10.56
C PRO A 261 -12.27 -0.71 11.20
N MET A 262 -11.23 -1.00 10.40
CA MET A 262 -9.91 -1.35 10.91
C MET A 262 -9.30 -0.17 11.70
N TYR A 263 -9.45 1.06 11.19
CA TYR A 263 -9.06 2.25 11.95
C TYR A 263 -9.85 2.38 13.24
N LEU A 264 -11.19 2.23 13.19
CA LEU A 264 -12.05 2.31 14.37
C LEU A 264 -11.66 1.27 15.44
N GLY A 265 -11.29 0.07 15.02
CA GLY A 265 -10.81 -1.00 15.90
C GLY A 265 -9.56 -0.58 16.68
N LEU A 266 -8.51 -0.13 15.98
CA LEU A 266 -7.28 0.33 16.65
C LEU A 266 -7.47 1.63 17.41
N MET A 267 -8.36 2.52 16.95
CA MET A 267 -8.76 3.72 17.69
C MET A 267 -9.38 3.35 19.03
N SER A 268 -10.24 2.33 19.09
CA SER A 268 -10.81 1.86 20.36
C SER A 268 -9.73 1.37 21.34
N LEU A 269 -8.73 0.63 20.86
CA LEU A 269 -7.59 0.18 21.68
C LEU A 269 -6.75 1.37 22.18
N ALA A 270 -6.42 2.31 21.30
CA ALA A 270 -5.65 3.50 21.65
C ALA A 270 -6.38 4.34 22.71
N LEU A 271 -7.68 4.61 22.51
CA LEU A 271 -8.51 5.33 23.48
C LEU A 271 -8.58 4.62 24.84
N ALA A 272 -8.79 3.30 24.84
CA ALA A 272 -8.84 2.52 26.08
C ALA A 272 -7.52 2.60 26.85
N LYS A 273 -6.37 2.46 26.17
CA LYS A 273 -5.04 2.54 26.80
C LYS A 273 -4.68 3.95 27.24
N GLY A 274 -5.12 4.99 26.52
CA GLY A 274 -4.94 6.38 26.92
C GLY A 274 -5.86 6.86 28.04
N GLY A 275 -6.73 5.99 28.58
CA GLY A 275 -7.63 6.32 29.71
C GLY A 275 -9.00 6.85 29.30
N ARG A 276 -9.33 6.87 28.00
CA ARG A 276 -10.61 7.34 27.45
C ARG A 276 -11.58 6.18 27.24
N MET A 277 -11.78 5.39 28.31
CA MET A 277 -12.52 4.11 28.25
C MET A 277 -13.96 4.25 27.77
N ARG A 278 -14.67 5.33 28.16
CA ARG A 278 -16.06 5.55 27.74
C ARG A 278 -16.19 5.66 26.22
N GLU A 279 -15.30 6.42 25.58
CA GLU A 279 -15.29 6.59 24.12
C GLU A 279 -14.84 5.30 23.42
N ALA A 280 -13.83 4.62 23.96
CA ALA A 280 -13.38 3.33 23.46
C ALA A 280 -14.52 2.30 23.40
N VAL A 281 -15.30 2.19 24.49
CA VAL A 281 -16.45 1.26 24.58
C VAL A 281 -17.55 1.62 23.58
N GLN A 282 -17.83 2.91 23.37
CA GLN A 282 -18.83 3.35 22.37
C GLN A 282 -18.45 2.91 20.95
N ILE A 283 -17.18 3.06 20.59
CA ILE A 283 -16.65 2.63 19.29
C ILE A 283 -16.68 1.11 19.17
N ALA A 284 -16.24 0.39 20.21
CA ALA A 284 -16.25 -1.07 20.24
C ALA A 284 -17.68 -1.63 20.04
N GLN A 285 -18.68 -1.08 20.74
CA GLN A 285 -20.09 -1.46 20.58
C GLN A 285 -20.68 -1.11 19.21
N ARG A 286 -20.17 -0.07 18.55
CA ARG A 286 -20.55 0.24 17.16
C ARG A 286 -20.00 -0.81 16.20
N LEU A 287 -18.75 -1.24 16.38
CA LEU A 287 -18.10 -2.24 15.53
C LEU A 287 -18.78 -3.62 15.59
N GLU A 288 -19.35 -4.01 16.73
CA GLU A 288 -20.12 -5.26 16.84
C GLU A 288 -21.44 -5.24 16.05
N ARG A 289 -21.92 -4.06 15.63
CA ARG A 289 -23.16 -3.90 14.84
C ARG A 289 -22.94 -3.74 13.34
N ILE A 290 -21.68 -3.65 12.90
CA ILE A 290 -21.35 -3.59 11.47
C ILE A 290 -21.42 -5.00 10.88
N ASP A 291 -21.94 -5.14 9.66
CA ASP A 291 -22.05 -6.41 8.95
C ASP A 291 -20.71 -7.14 8.82
N ASP A 292 -20.79 -8.48 8.91
CA ASP A 292 -19.65 -9.40 8.82
C ASP A 292 -18.97 -9.38 7.44
N ASP A 293 -19.68 -8.88 6.42
CA ASP A 293 -19.16 -8.81 5.06
C ASP A 293 -18.18 -7.65 4.87
N ILE A 294 -18.15 -6.66 5.76
CA ILE A 294 -17.27 -5.50 5.60
C ILE A 294 -15.80 -5.87 5.80
N ARG A 295 -14.93 -5.43 4.88
CA ARG A 295 -13.48 -5.66 4.97
C ARG A 295 -12.91 -5.12 6.28
N GLY A 296 -12.00 -5.87 6.91
CA GLY A 296 -11.34 -5.48 8.15
C GLY A 296 -12.20 -5.71 9.40
N ILE A 297 -13.45 -6.14 9.27
CA ILE A 297 -14.38 -6.19 10.41
C ILE A 297 -13.93 -7.19 11.46
N TRP A 298 -13.38 -8.34 11.08
CA TRP A 298 -12.94 -9.36 12.03
C TRP A 298 -11.73 -8.89 12.83
N TYR A 299 -10.77 -8.24 12.19
CA TYR A 299 -9.66 -7.61 12.90
C TYR A 299 -10.11 -6.45 13.82
N SER A 300 -11.13 -5.72 13.38
CA SER A 300 -11.73 -4.65 14.17
C SER A 300 -12.42 -5.18 15.42
N ARG A 301 -13.19 -6.27 15.29
CA ARG A 301 -13.87 -6.95 16.41
C ARG A 301 -12.90 -7.64 17.36
N LEU A 302 -11.76 -8.14 16.89
CA LEU A 302 -10.66 -8.53 17.77
C LEU A 302 -10.29 -7.36 18.70
N SER A 303 -10.09 -6.17 18.14
CA SER A 303 -9.73 -4.97 18.89
C SER A 303 -10.84 -4.53 19.84
N SER A 304 -12.09 -4.46 19.35
CA SER A 304 -13.28 -4.11 20.15
C SER A 304 -13.50 -5.03 21.33
N ARG A 305 -13.42 -6.34 21.12
CA ARG A 305 -13.68 -7.34 22.17
C ARG A 305 -12.59 -7.34 23.23
N LEU A 306 -11.34 -7.03 22.87
CA LEU A 306 -10.29 -6.76 23.85
C LEU A 306 -10.61 -5.53 24.72
N VAL A 307 -11.14 -4.45 24.14
CA VAL A 307 -11.61 -3.27 24.90
C VAL A 307 -12.76 -3.62 25.84
N LEU A 308 -13.68 -4.48 25.40
CA LEU A 308 -14.83 -4.93 26.19
C LEU A 308 -14.48 -6.00 27.24
N GLY A 309 -13.24 -6.48 27.28
CA GLY A 309 -12.80 -7.55 28.18
C GLY A 309 -13.19 -8.97 27.74
N ASP A 310 -13.81 -9.13 26.56
CA ASP A 310 -14.18 -10.42 25.98
C ASP A 310 -12.98 -11.04 25.22
N THR A 311 -12.07 -11.65 25.98
CA THR A 311 -10.87 -12.31 25.41
C THR A 311 -11.23 -13.54 24.56
N SER A 312 -12.31 -14.26 24.88
CA SER A 312 -12.73 -15.44 24.13
C SER A 312 -13.30 -15.06 22.76
N GLY A 313 -14.18 -14.05 22.71
CA GLY A 313 -14.70 -13.53 21.46
C GLY A 313 -13.66 -12.77 20.64
N ALA A 314 -12.69 -12.11 21.28
CA ALA A 314 -11.52 -11.53 20.61
C ALA A 314 -10.71 -12.59 19.85
N LEU A 315 -10.46 -13.75 20.48
CA LEU A 315 -9.80 -14.89 19.84
C LEU A 315 -10.63 -15.46 18.70
N SER A 316 -11.96 -15.57 18.85
CA SER A 316 -12.84 -16.01 17.74
C SER A 316 -12.79 -15.05 16.56
N ALA A 317 -12.74 -13.74 16.82
CA ALA A 317 -12.59 -12.73 15.78
C ALA A 317 -11.22 -12.80 15.09
N LEU A 318 -10.14 -13.06 15.84
CA LEU A 318 -8.82 -13.27 15.27
C LEU A 318 -8.76 -14.52 14.37
N GLU A 319 -9.39 -15.63 14.81
CA GLU A 319 -9.49 -16.86 14.03
C GLU A 319 -10.30 -16.66 12.74
N ALA A 320 -11.36 -15.85 12.80
CA ALA A 320 -12.16 -15.46 11.64
C ALA A 320 -11.36 -14.56 10.68
N ALA A 321 -10.62 -13.57 11.19
CA ALA A 321 -9.71 -12.75 10.37
C ALA A 321 -8.66 -13.63 9.67
N ALA A 322 -8.11 -14.62 10.38
CA ALA A 322 -7.11 -15.54 9.84
C ALA A 322 -7.68 -16.58 8.86
N ALA A 323 -8.99 -16.85 8.91
CA ALA A 323 -9.69 -17.69 7.93
C ALA A 323 -10.24 -16.89 6.75
N GLY A 324 -10.44 -15.58 6.94
CA GLY A 324 -11.19 -14.71 6.05
C GLY A 324 -10.40 -14.18 4.86
N ASP A 325 -11.15 -13.60 3.94
CA ASP A 325 -10.71 -13.21 2.60
C ASP A 325 -9.97 -11.85 2.54
N GLY A 326 -8.88 -11.69 3.31
CA GLY A 326 -7.93 -10.58 3.11
C GLY A 326 -7.89 -9.49 4.18
N ASP A 327 -8.04 -9.86 5.43
CA ASP A 327 -7.65 -9.02 6.58
C ASP A 327 -6.18 -9.28 6.88
N LEU A 328 -5.27 -8.85 5.98
CA LEU A 328 -3.84 -8.87 6.25
C LEU A 328 -3.58 -8.09 7.53
N VAL A 329 -3.18 -8.81 8.58
CA VAL A 329 -2.74 -8.21 9.83
C VAL A 329 -1.22 -8.17 9.86
N PRO A 330 -0.59 -6.98 9.73
CA PRO A 330 0.86 -6.89 9.79
C PRO A 330 1.38 -7.38 11.15
N SER A 331 2.37 -8.27 11.14
CA SER A 331 2.85 -8.92 12.37
C SER A 331 3.45 -7.92 13.36
N ILE A 332 4.01 -6.81 12.86
CA ILE A 332 4.53 -5.74 13.70
C ILE A 332 3.42 -5.00 14.47
N ILE A 333 2.19 -4.93 13.94
CA ILE A 333 1.06 -4.38 14.70
C ILE A 333 0.60 -5.40 15.74
N LEU A 334 0.54 -6.69 15.38
CA LEU A 334 0.27 -7.77 16.35
C LEU A 334 1.32 -7.89 17.45
N ALA A 335 2.53 -7.34 17.26
CA ALA A 335 3.55 -7.25 18.30
C ALA A 335 3.22 -6.24 19.40
N ASN A 336 2.22 -5.39 19.21
CA ASN A 336 1.83 -4.35 20.15
C ASN A 336 1.32 -4.93 21.49
N PRO A 337 1.57 -4.28 22.65
CA PRO A 337 1.12 -4.80 23.95
C PRO A 337 -0.41 -4.88 24.10
N TRP A 338 -1.19 -4.27 23.20
CA TRP A 338 -2.64 -4.43 23.13
C TRP A 338 -3.09 -5.89 23.14
N TYR A 339 -2.32 -6.80 22.53
CA TYR A 339 -2.69 -8.20 22.36
C TYR A 339 -2.17 -9.13 23.46
N ASP A 340 -1.46 -8.62 24.48
CA ASP A 340 -0.79 -9.45 25.48
C ASP A 340 -1.76 -10.32 26.30
N ALA A 341 -3.00 -9.87 26.49
CA ALA A 341 -4.05 -10.64 27.19
C ALA A 341 -4.44 -11.96 26.49
N ILE A 342 -4.22 -12.07 25.18
CA ILE A 342 -4.58 -13.25 24.39
C ILE A 342 -3.36 -13.99 23.81
N ARG A 343 -2.19 -13.34 23.80
CA ARG A 343 -0.97 -13.79 23.10
C ARG A 343 -0.46 -15.16 23.56
N THR A 344 -0.58 -15.47 24.84
CA THR A 344 -0.09 -16.73 25.43
C THR A 344 -1.03 -17.91 25.19
N THR A 345 -2.24 -17.67 24.68
CA THR A 345 -3.25 -18.71 24.50
C THR A 345 -2.90 -19.66 23.33
N PRO A 346 -3.28 -20.95 23.41
CA PRO A 346 -3.14 -21.88 22.29
C PRO A 346 -3.89 -21.42 21.03
N ARG A 347 -5.06 -20.79 21.20
CA ARG A 347 -5.89 -20.24 20.12
C ARG A 347 -5.17 -19.14 19.34
N PHE A 348 -4.54 -18.19 20.04
CA PHE A 348 -3.72 -17.15 19.40
C PHE A 348 -2.59 -17.77 18.56
N ARG A 349 -1.85 -18.73 19.14
CA ARG A 349 -0.77 -19.44 18.42
C ARG A 349 -1.29 -20.21 17.21
N ALA A 350 -2.48 -20.79 17.30
CA ALA A 350 -3.12 -21.47 16.17
C ALA A 350 -3.51 -20.50 15.06
N ALA A 351 -4.03 -19.31 15.38
CA ALA A 351 -4.30 -18.27 14.40
C ALA A 351 -3.01 -17.79 13.72
N MET A 352 -1.91 -17.62 14.47
CA MET A 352 -0.62 -17.21 13.89
C MET A 352 -0.05 -18.22 12.89
N ARG A 353 -0.33 -19.52 13.04
CA ARG A 353 0.04 -20.54 12.04
C ARG A 353 -0.63 -20.31 10.69
N ARG A 354 -1.86 -19.80 10.67
CA ARG A 354 -2.57 -19.48 9.40
C ARG A 354 -1.93 -18.31 8.65
N TYR A 355 -1.25 -17.43 9.38
CA TYR A 355 -0.48 -16.33 8.79
C TYR A 355 0.99 -16.69 8.51
N HIS A 356 1.40 -17.94 8.78
CA HIS A 356 2.81 -18.36 8.75
C HIS A 356 3.71 -17.50 9.65
N LEU A 357 3.17 -17.06 10.79
CA LEU A 357 3.84 -16.21 11.77
C LEU A 357 4.13 -16.94 13.09
N GLU A 358 3.86 -18.24 13.21
CA GLU A 358 3.96 -18.99 14.47
C GLU A 358 5.36 -18.98 15.09
N ASN A 359 6.39 -18.81 14.26
CA ASN A 359 7.79 -18.71 14.70
C ASN A 359 8.29 -17.26 14.71
N SER A 360 7.45 -16.28 14.35
CA SER A 360 7.83 -14.88 14.32
C SER A 360 8.07 -14.38 15.75
N PRO A 361 9.24 -13.81 16.06
CA PRO A 361 9.52 -13.29 17.40
C PRO A 361 8.58 -12.15 17.80
N LEU A 362 7.93 -11.52 16.83
CA LEU A 362 6.99 -10.42 17.03
C LEU A 362 5.65 -10.87 17.62
N VAL A 363 5.27 -12.14 17.44
CA VAL A 363 3.99 -12.65 17.95
C VAL A 363 4.17 -13.56 19.17
N GLN A 364 5.41 -13.84 19.56
CA GLN A 364 5.75 -14.59 20.77
C GLN A 364 5.49 -13.76 22.04
N PRO A 365 5.19 -14.41 23.19
CA PRO A 365 5.09 -13.74 24.48
C PRO A 365 6.35 -12.90 24.75
N ARG A 366 6.16 -11.67 25.22
CA ARG A 366 7.25 -10.80 25.65
C ARG A 366 7.84 -11.35 26.94
N THR A 367 8.77 -12.28 26.83
CA THR A 367 9.58 -12.71 27.98
C THR A 367 10.45 -11.53 28.39
N GLY A 368 10.08 -10.86 29.49
CA GLY A 368 10.86 -9.84 30.19
C GLY A 368 11.81 -9.00 29.33
N ARG A 369 11.28 -8.02 28.57
CA ARG A 369 12.10 -6.83 28.30
C ARG A 369 12.33 -6.19 29.66
N GLY A 370 13.60 -6.11 30.06
CA GLY A 370 14.03 -5.59 31.36
C GLY A 370 13.28 -4.31 31.73
N ARG A 371 12.92 -4.25 33.01
CA ARG A 371 12.41 -3.04 33.68
C ARG A 371 13.28 -1.83 33.40
#